data_AF-G9A028-F1
#
_entry.id   AF-G9A028-F1
#
_cell.length_a   1.000
_cell.length_b   1.000
_cell.length_c   1.000
_cell.angle_alpha   90.00
_cell.angle_beta   90.00
_cell.angle_gamma   90.00
#
_symmetry.space_group_name_H-M   'P 1'
#
loop_
_entity.id
_entity.type
_entity.pdbx_description
1 polymer ?
#
loop_
_entity_poly.entity_id
_entity_poly.type
_entity_poly.pdbx_seq_one_letter_code
_entity_poly.pdbx_strand_id
1 'polypeptide(L)'
;MSETKLDGGNGLPDGGASTVTTLEELLNDESFNYSASSIAFDEDTKYHECLTMFIAGDPERCLQKMYEYGLLSKESIQNNDKVFNLFQEACYAIGNFNRFGFRLQDVILENFTGDPQVLQCHLMNCTLASEISILNRYYRCSAKALLMEKPINEEKATGLEIQTRRTIARIGSRVRVPDEALEFQQLIGTYIFTIQIKLLQKTPSFSLYKKLCDRIPNLSDQLKKWPSTYKEKTIEGQILSQLEHMYSKAKKQHQRRRTNSAAISESVKPSTQVTAKKDKLQRPVNWLSLWHKYFSRMNLSRQNLLFLLIFLLISLQITKKLVKFPIFFTQFSRKILIQLKSILSLLSSV
;
A
#
# COMPACT_ATOMS: atom_id res chain seq x y z
N MET A 1 -67.70 52.80 38.63
CA MET A 1 -69.00 52.15 38.85
C MET A 1 -68.74 50.68 39.07
N SER A 2 -69.05 50.20 40.29
CA SER A 2 -69.22 48.80 40.73
C SER A 2 -67.93 47.94 40.79
N GLU A 3 -67.32 47.56 41.92
CA GLU A 3 -67.80 46.77 43.09
C GLU A 3 -68.67 45.56 42.68
N THR A 4 -68.52 44.31 43.14
CA THR A 4 -67.74 43.58 44.16
C THR A 4 -68.01 42.07 43.92
N LYS A 5 -67.06 41.15 44.20
CA LYS A 5 -67.25 40.02 45.15
C LYS A 5 -66.05 39.06 45.23
N LEU A 6 -65.64 38.82 46.47
CA LEU A 6 -64.70 37.84 46.99
C LEU A 6 -65.42 36.52 47.33
N ASP A 7 -64.71 35.40 47.19
CA ASP A 7 -64.64 34.27 48.14
C ASP A 7 -63.41 33.43 47.69
N GLY A 8 -62.46 32.97 48.50
CA GLY A 8 -62.46 32.67 49.94
C GLY A 8 -62.19 31.17 50.13
N GLY A 9 -60.94 30.75 50.37
CA GLY A 9 -60.64 29.34 50.62
C GLY A 9 -59.16 29.00 50.82
N ASN A 10 -58.66 29.19 52.05
CA ASN A 10 -57.38 28.69 52.54
C ASN A 10 -57.34 27.15 52.60
N GLY A 11 -56.17 26.56 52.39
CA GLY A 11 -55.89 25.19 52.82
C GLY A 11 -54.55 24.65 52.32
N LEU A 12 -53.48 24.90 53.08
CA LEU A 12 -52.36 23.94 53.14
C LEU A 12 -52.89 22.63 53.74
N PRO A 13 -52.35 21.48 53.32
CA PRO A 13 -51.68 20.68 54.33
C PRO A 13 -50.27 20.25 53.91
N ASP A 14 -49.42 20.20 54.93
CA ASP A 14 -48.22 19.40 55.05
C ASP A 14 -48.39 17.96 54.53
N GLY A 15 -47.27 17.36 54.12
CA GLY A 15 -47.02 15.95 54.42
C GLY A 15 -46.95 15.00 53.23
N GLY A 16 -45.71 14.65 52.90
CA GLY A 16 -45.24 13.53 52.09
C GLY A 16 -46.23 12.41 51.73
N ALA A 17 -46.37 12.18 50.43
CA ALA A 17 -46.63 10.86 49.87
C ALA A 17 -45.48 10.57 48.89
N SER A 18 -44.53 9.76 49.35
CA SER A 18 -43.51 9.12 48.54
C SER A 18 -44.22 8.26 47.51
N THR A 19 -44.35 8.75 46.28
CA THR A 19 -44.69 7.90 45.13
C THR A 19 -43.54 6.95 44.93
N VAL A 20 -43.69 5.74 45.49
CA VAL A 20 -42.82 4.60 45.21
C VAL A 20 -42.95 4.33 43.72
N THR A 21 -42.04 4.87 42.93
CA THR A 21 -41.76 4.40 41.58
C THR A 21 -41.39 2.93 41.71
N THR A 22 -42.26 2.07 41.19
CA THR A 22 -41.99 0.64 41.24
C THR A 22 -40.79 0.32 40.35
N LEU A 23 -39.98 -0.64 40.75
CA LEU A 23 -38.80 -1.05 39.97
C LEU A 23 -39.20 -1.45 38.54
N GLU A 24 -40.39 -2.05 38.37
CA GLU A 24 -40.97 -2.33 37.05
C GLU A 24 -41.22 -1.08 36.20
N GLU A 25 -41.58 0.07 36.78
CA GLU A 25 -41.78 1.34 36.04
C GLU A 25 -40.45 1.97 35.60
N LEU A 26 -39.38 1.78 36.38
CA LEU A 26 -38.02 2.19 35.99
C LEU A 26 -37.36 1.25 34.98
N LEU A 27 -37.77 -0.03 34.96
CA LEU A 27 -37.26 -1.04 34.02
C LEU A 27 -38.01 -1.06 32.68
N ASN A 28 -39.26 -0.58 32.64
CA ASN A 28 -40.05 -0.41 31.41
C ASN A 28 -39.92 0.99 30.79
N ASP A 29 -39.00 1.82 31.26
CA ASP A 29 -38.73 3.11 30.65
C ASP A 29 -38.20 2.87 29.22
N GLU A 30 -38.93 3.36 28.21
CA GLU A 30 -38.56 3.23 26.80
C GLU A 30 -37.20 3.90 26.48
N SER A 31 -36.63 4.65 27.42
CA SER A 31 -35.24 5.11 27.39
C SER A 31 -34.20 3.97 27.36
N PHE A 32 -34.57 2.74 27.76
CA PHE A 32 -33.75 1.53 27.65
C PHE A 32 -34.07 0.64 26.44
N ASN A 33 -35.02 1.02 25.57
CA ASN A 33 -35.23 0.31 24.30
C ASN A 33 -34.06 0.58 23.35
N TYR A 34 -32.98 -0.17 23.56
CA TYR A 34 -31.81 -0.33 22.69
C TYR A 34 -32.20 -1.08 21.41
N SER A 35 -33.11 -0.54 20.60
CA SER A 35 -33.52 -1.13 19.32
C SER A 35 -33.11 -0.31 18.10
N ALA A 36 -32.07 0.54 18.22
CA ALA A 36 -31.49 1.26 17.08
C ALA A 36 -29.94 1.33 17.06
N SER A 37 -29.24 0.87 18.11
CA SER A 37 -27.78 1.07 18.27
C SER A 37 -26.92 -0.19 18.05
N SER A 38 -27.52 -1.36 17.84
CA SER A 38 -26.76 -2.60 17.62
C SER A 38 -26.09 -2.68 16.24
N ILE A 39 -26.63 -2.00 15.23
CA ILE A 39 -26.13 -2.06 13.84
C ILE A 39 -24.88 -1.16 13.66
N ALA A 40 -24.89 0.05 14.24
CA ALA A 40 -23.75 0.97 14.17
C ALA A 40 -22.52 0.46 14.95
N PHE A 41 -22.75 -0.22 16.07
CA PHE A 41 -21.68 -0.83 16.87
C PHE A 41 -20.95 -1.94 16.11
N ASP A 42 -21.66 -2.67 15.24
CA ASP A 42 -21.13 -3.78 14.47
C ASP A 42 -20.27 -3.30 13.28
N GLU A 43 -20.70 -2.26 12.55
CA GLU A 43 -19.92 -1.68 11.43
C GLU A 43 -18.61 -1.03 11.88
N ASP A 44 -18.64 -0.24 12.96
CA ASP A 44 -17.42 0.37 13.50
C ASP A 44 -16.46 -0.71 14.02
N THR A 45 -16.96 -1.75 14.66
CA THR A 45 -16.11 -2.86 15.13
C THR A 45 -15.45 -3.59 13.96
N LYS A 46 -16.21 -3.88 12.89
CA LYS A 46 -15.69 -4.49 11.65
C LYS A 46 -14.61 -3.61 11.00
N TYR A 47 -14.83 -2.30 10.92
CA TYR A 47 -13.83 -1.36 10.39
C TYR A 47 -12.54 -1.35 11.23
N HIS A 48 -12.65 -1.31 12.56
CA HIS A 48 -11.48 -1.30 13.45
C HIS A 48 -10.68 -2.59 13.37
N GLU A 49 -11.34 -3.74 13.18
CA GLU A 49 -10.65 -5.00 12.94
C GLU A 49 -9.84 -4.95 11.64
N CYS A 50 -10.43 -4.49 10.53
CA CYS A 50 -9.72 -4.32 9.26
C CYS A 50 -8.55 -3.34 9.40
N LEU A 51 -8.76 -2.21 10.09
CA LEU A 51 -7.71 -1.23 10.35
C LEU A 51 -6.56 -1.83 11.17
N THR A 52 -6.87 -2.64 12.18
CA THR A 52 -5.86 -3.31 13.00
C THR A 52 -5.01 -4.27 12.15
N MET A 53 -5.63 -5.03 11.23
CA MET A 53 -4.89 -5.90 10.30
C MET A 53 -4.00 -5.10 9.34
N PHE A 54 -4.48 -3.95 8.85
CA PHE A 54 -3.67 -3.06 8.01
C PHE A 54 -2.46 -2.51 8.77
N ILE A 55 -2.65 -2.03 10.01
CA ILE A 55 -1.57 -1.53 10.88
C ILE A 55 -0.56 -2.63 11.22
N ALA A 56 -1.02 -3.88 11.38
CA ALA A 56 -0.17 -5.04 11.58
C ALA A 56 0.70 -5.40 10.36
N GLY A 57 0.49 -4.71 9.22
CA GLY A 57 1.28 -4.90 7.99
C GLY A 57 0.75 -6.00 7.07
N ASP A 58 -0.50 -6.42 7.24
CA ASP A 58 -1.15 -7.43 6.40
C ASP A 58 -2.30 -6.82 5.56
N PRO A 59 -1.98 -6.08 4.49
CA PRO A 59 -2.99 -5.43 3.65
C PRO A 59 -3.80 -6.43 2.82
N GLU A 60 -3.25 -7.62 2.53
CA GLU A 60 -3.95 -8.67 1.78
C GLU A 60 -5.11 -9.22 2.61
N ARG A 61 -4.87 -9.57 3.88
CA ARG A 61 -5.95 -10.02 4.79
C ARG A 61 -6.94 -8.90 5.12
N CYS A 62 -6.46 -7.67 5.28
CA CYS A 62 -7.34 -6.51 5.48
C CYS A 62 -8.37 -6.40 4.36
N LEU A 63 -7.95 -6.40 3.08
CA LEU A 63 -8.89 -6.32 1.95
C LEU A 63 -9.86 -7.49 1.90
N GLN A 64 -9.40 -8.70 2.20
CA GLN A 64 -10.26 -9.87 2.23
C GLN A 64 -11.33 -9.75 3.31
N LYS A 65 -10.97 -9.24 4.50
CA LYS A 65 -11.93 -8.99 5.58
C LYS A 65 -12.88 -7.85 5.27
N MET A 66 -12.40 -6.77 4.66
CA MET A 66 -13.28 -5.68 4.19
C MET A 66 -14.33 -6.19 3.19
N TYR A 67 -13.94 -7.13 2.33
CA TYR A 67 -14.86 -7.80 1.40
C TYR A 67 -15.86 -8.70 2.13
N GLU A 68 -15.39 -9.56 3.06
CA GLU A 68 -16.25 -10.44 3.86
C GLU A 68 -17.28 -9.66 4.69
N TYR A 69 -16.91 -8.48 5.19
CA TYR A 69 -17.78 -7.60 5.96
C TYR A 69 -18.70 -6.72 5.12
N GLY A 70 -18.63 -6.78 3.79
CA GLY A 70 -19.48 -5.97 2.91
C GLY A 70 -19.11 -4.48 2.86
N LEU A 71 -17.97 -4.10 3.47
CA LEU A 71 -17.46 -2.72 3.50
C LEU A 71 -17.01 -2.24 2.10
N LEU A 72 -16.79 -3.16 1.15
CA LEU A 72 -16.45 -2.85 -0.23
C LEU A 72 -17.65 -2.73 -1.17
N SER A 73 -18.87 -2.64 -0.63
CA SER A 73 -20.06 -2.31 -1.41
C SER A 73 -19.98 -0.88 -1.95
N LYS A 74 -20.57 -0.63 -3.13
CA LYS A 74 -20.57 0.70 -3.77
C LYS A 74 -21.13 1.78 -2.85
N GLU A 75 -22.19 1.46 -2.11
CA GLU A 75 -22.84 2.37 -1.15
C GLU A 75 -21.94 2.66 0.04
N SER A 76 -21.32 1.63 0.65
CA SER A 76 -20.41 1.82 1.78
C SER A 76 -19.18 2.62 1.40
N ILE A 77 -18.64 2.41 0.20
CA ILE A 77 -17.49 3.16 -0.29
C ILE A 77 -17.86 4.63 -0.49
N GLN A 78 -18.99 4.93 -1.15
CA GLN A 78 -19.41 6.30 -1.46
C GLN A 78 -19.77 7.12 -0.22
N ASN A 79 -20.37 6.48 0.80
CA ASN A 79 -20.90 7.17 1.98
C ASN A 79 -19.87 7.30 3.11
N ASN A 80 -18.78 6.53 3.10
CA ASN A 80 -17.83 6.47 4.21
C ASN A 80 -16.38 6.70 3.75
N ASP A 81 -15.89 7.94 3.95
CA ASP A 81 -14.53 8.34 3.63
C ASP A 81 -13.46 7.49 4.33
N LYS A 82 -13.71 7.03 5.56
CA LYS A 82 -12.73 6.23 6.32
C LYS A 82 -12.53 4.87 5.67
N VAL A 83 -13.64 4.22 5.29
CA VAL A 83 -13.63 2.92 4.60
C VAL A 83 -12.95 3.06 3.23
N PHE A 84 -13.30 4.10 2.47
CA PHE A 84 -12.66 4.36 1.18
C PHE A 84 -11.14 4.59 1.31
N ASN A 85 -10.72 5.42 2.28
CA ASN A 85 -9.30 5.66 2.53
C ASN A 85 -8.55 4.38 2.90
N LEU A 86 -9.10 3.57 3.81
CA LEU A 86 -8.50 2.28 4.19
C LEU A 86 -8.39 1.32 3.00
N PHE A 87 -9.46 1.22 2.20
CA PHE A 87 -9.50 0.41 0.99
C PHE A 87 -8.41 0.85 -0.01
N GLN A 88 -8.32 2.16 -0.26
CA GLN A 88 -7.35 2.73 -1.19
C GLN A 88 -5.91 2.52 -0.72
N GLU A 89 -5.64 2.73 0.56
CA GLU A 89 -4.32 2.53 1.18
C GLU A 89 -3.89 1.07 1.15
N ALA A 90 -4.80 0.14 1.48
CA ALA A 90 -4.53 -1.29 1.39
C ALA A 90 -4.20 -1.69 -0.06
N CYS A 91 -5.01 -1.28 -1.03
CA CYS A 91 -4.75 -1.52 -2.46
C CYS A 91 -3.43 -0.89 -2.94
N TYR A 92 -3.07 0.26 -2.39
CA TYR A 92 -1.82 0.93 -2.70
C TYR A 92 -0.60 0.15 -2.17
N ALA A 93 -0.68 -0.41 -0.97
CA ALA A 93 0.37 -1.21 -0.34
C ALA A 93 0.65 -2.54 -1.08
N ILE A 94 -0.38 -3.14 -1.68
CA ILE A 94 -0.26 -4.44 -2.36
C ILE A 94 0.46 -4.30 -3.70
N GLY A 95 1.48 -5.13 -3.93
CA GLY A 95 2.26 -5.08 -5.18
C GLY A 95 1.54 -5.62 -6.41
N ASN A 96 0.71 -6.67 -6.23
CA ASN A 96 0.00 -7.34 -7.31
C ASN A 96 -1.32 -7.92 -6.81
N PHE A 97 -2.41 -7.64 -7.52
CA PHE A 97 -3.77 -8.05 -7.18
C PHE A 97 -4.12 -9.48 -7.66
N ASN A 98 -3.28 -10.12 -8.47
CA ASN A 98 -3.51 -11.49 -8.98
C ASN A 98 -3.55 -12.57 -7.88
N ARG A 99 -3.20 -12.21 -6.63
CA ARG A 99 -3.23 -13.12 -5.48
C ARG A 99 -4.62 -13.26 -4.85
N PHE A 100 -5.52 -12.34 -5.16
CA PHE A 100 -6.87 -12.35 -4.61
C PHE A 100 -7.78 -13.35 -5.32
N GLY A 101 -8.83 -13.83 -4.65
CA GLY A 101 -9.89 -14.60 -5.31
C GLY A 101 -10.65 -13.75 -6.33
N PHE A 102 -11.19 -14.39 -7.38
CA PHE A 102 -11.84 -13.72 -8.51
C PHE A 102 -12.84 -12.63 -8.10
N ARG A 103 -13.69 -12.89 -7.11
CA ARG A 103 -14.69 -11.93 -6.63
C ARG A 103 -14.10 -10.61 -6.12
N LEU A 104 -12.98 -10.66 -5.39
CA LEU A 104 -12.32 -9.46 -4.88
C LEU A 104 -11.59 -8.73 -6.01
N GLN A 105 -11.08 -9.46 -7.01
CA GLN A 105 -10.50 -8.85 -8.21
C GLN A 105 -11.57 -8.07 -9.00
N ASP A 106 -12.77 -8.62 -9.14
CA ASP A 106 -13.89 -7.95 -9.81
C ASP A 106 -14.27 -6.64 -9.11
N VAL A 107 -14.40 -6.66 -7.77
CA VAL A 107 -14.66 -5.45 -6.97
C VAL A 107 -13.56 -4.39 -7.15
N ILE A 108 -12.28 -4.81 -7.20
CA ILE A 108 -11.16 -3.90 -7.45
C ILE A 108 -11.27 -3.29 -8.85
N LEU A 109 -11.59 -4.07 -9.88
CA LEU A 109 -11.76 -3.59 -11.25
C LEU A 109 -12.94 -2.63 -11.38
N GLU A 110 -14.05 -2.88 -10.69
CA GLU A 110 -15.23 -2.02 -10.66
C GLU A 110 -14.97 -0.68 -9.96
N ASN A 111 -14.16 -0.66 -8.90
CA ASN A 111 -13.85 0.57 -8.17
C ASN A 111 -12.73 1.39 -8.82
N PHE A 112 -11.75 0.74 -9.47
CA PHE A 112 -10.61 1.40 -10.10
C PHE A 112 -10.75 1.47 -11.63
N THR A 113 -11.86 2.04 -12.10
CA THR A 113 -12.15 2.25 -13.53
C THR A 113 -11.19 3.24 -14.22
N GLY A 114 -10.51 4.09 -13.43
CA GLY A 114 -9.66 5.16 -13.94
C GLY A 114 -10.38 6.49 -14.15
N ASP A 115 -11.68 6.57 -13.86
CA ASP A 115 -12.45 7.81 -13.89
C ASP A 115 -12.42 8.50 -12.52
N PRO A 116 -11.77 9.68 -12.40
CA PRO A 116 -11.73 10.41 -11.14
C PRO A 116 -13.09 10.95 -10.68
N GLN A 117 -14.14 10.94 -11.52
CA GLN A 117 -15.50 11.35 -11.09
C GLN A 117 -16.04 10.49 -9.95
N VAL A 118 -15.64 9.21 -9.89
CA VAL A 118 -16.01 8.29 -8.80
C VAL A 118 -15.53 8.80 -7.43
N LEU A 119 -14.47 9.63 -7.42
CA LEU A 119 -13.89 10.19 -6.20
C LEU A 119 -14.52 11.52 -5.77
N GLN A 120 -15.45 12.08 -6.54
CA GLN A 120 -15.91 13.44 -6.32
C GLN A 120 -16.48 13.65 -4.90
N CYS A 121 -17.20 12.67 -4.36
CA CYS A 121 -17.72 12.68 -3.00
C CYS A 121 -16.60 12.75 -1.94
N HIS A 122 -15.49 12.04 -2.15
CA HIS A 122 -14.36 11.97 -1.22
C HIS A 122 -13.38 13.13 -1.33
N LEU A 123 -13.41 13.87 -2.45
CA LEU A 123 -12.54 15.03 -2.67
C LEU A 123 -13.16 16.33 -2.16
N MET A 124 -14.44 16.32 -1.78
CA MET A 124 -15.08 17.48 -1.16
C MET A 124 -14.35 17.85 0.13
N ASN A 125 -14.03 19.13 0.31
CA ASN A 125 -13.39 19.68 1.51
C ASN A 125 -11.95 19.19 1.81
N CYS A 126 -11.29 18.51 0.87
CA CYS A 126 -9.88 18.14 1.02
C CYS A 126 -8.93 19.32 0.73
N THR A 127 -7.79 19.35 1.43
CA THR A 127 -6.66 20.21 1.03
C THR A 127 -6.11 19.76 -0.33
N LEU A 128 -5.48 20.66 -1.09
CA LEU A 128 -4.93 20.31 -2.39
C LEU A 128 -3.88 19.18 -2.30
N ALA A 129 -3.04 19.18 -1.27
CA ALA A 129 -2.08 18.10 -1.04
C ALA A 129 -2.78 16.75 -0.85
N SER A 130 -3.85 16.70 -0.03
CA SER A 130 -4.66 15.49 0.16
C SER A 130 -5.36 15.06 -1.14
N GLU A 131 -5.94 16.01 -1.87
CA GLU A 131 -6.57 15.78 -3.18
C GLU A 131 -5.58 15.10 -4.14
N ILE A 132 -4.36 15.63 -4.24
CA ILE A 132 -3.30 15.06 -5.09
C ILE A 132 -2.92 13.65 -4.63
N SER A 133 -2.76 13.45 -3.32
CA SER A 133 -2.35 12.18 -2.75
C SER A 133 -3.39 11.08 -3.01
N ILE A 134 -4.67 11.37 -2.78
CA ILE A 134 -5.80 10.48 -3.07
C ILE A 134 -5.84 10.16 -4.57
N LEU A 135 -5.73 11.16 -5.45
CA LEU A 135 -5.73 10.94 -6.91
C LEU A 135 -4.53 10.09 -7.35
N ASN A 136 -3.35 10.34 -6.79
CA ASN A 136 -2.14 9.59 -7.10
C ASN A 136 -2.27 8.11 -6.70
N ARG A 137 -2.77 7.82 -5.49
CA ARG A 137 -3.06 6.45 -5.05
C ARG A 137 -4.09 5.79 -5.97
N TYR A 138 -5.16 6.50 -6.33
CA TYR A 138 -6.21 5.99 -7.22
C TYR A 138 -5.67 5.60 -8.59
N TYR A 139 -4.90 6.48 -9.24
CA TYR A 139 -4.32 6.18 -10.55
C TYR A 139 -3.31 5.03 -10.51
N ARG A 140 -2.55 4.90 -9.42
CA ARG A 140 -1.67 3.74 -9.23
C ARG A 140 -2.45 2.44 -9.08
N CYS A 141 -3.51 2.43 -8.28
CA CYS A 141 -4.37 1.27 -8.12
C CYS A 141 -5.08 0.92 -9.43
N SER A 142 -5.58 1.90 -10.18
CA SER A 142 -6.18 1.72 -11.52
C SER A 142 -5.18 1.12 -12.50
N ALA A 143 -3.94 1.60 -12.53
CA ALA A 143 -2.91 1.02 -13.37
C ALA A 143 -2.57 -0.43 -12.96
N LYS A 144 -2.56 -0.75 -11.66
CA LYS A 144 -2.36 -2.12 -11.18
C LYS A 144 -3.54 -3.02 -11.59
N ALA A 145 -4.77 -2.54 -11.47
CA ALA A 145 -5.97 -3.27 -11.84
C ALA A 145 -5.97 -3.62 -13.34
N LEU A 146 -5.66 -2.65 -14.21
CA LEU A 146 -5.53 -2.90 -15.65
C LEU A 146 -4.37 -3.84 -16.03
N LEU A 147 -3.31 -3.89 -15.22
CA LEU A 147 -2.22 -4.87 -15.42
C LEU A 147 -2.62 -6.31 -15.07
N MET A 148 -3.73 -6.51 -14.35
CA MET A 148 -4.29 -7.85 -14.10
C MET A 148 -5.05 -8.39 -15.31
N GLU A 149 -5.77 -7.51 -16.02
CA GLU A 149 -6.51 -7.88 -17.24
C GLU A 149 -5.51 -8.39 -18.30
N LYS A 150 -5.70 -9.64 -18.75
CA LYS A 150 -4.91 -10.25 -19.82
C LYS A 150 -5.84 -10.71 -20.94
N PRO A 151 -5.71 -10.16 -22.17
CA PRO A 151 -4.78 -9.10 -22.58
C PRO A 151 -5.12 -7.74 -21.93
N ILE A 152 -4.12 -6.86 -21.83
CA ILE A 152 -4.33 -5.51 -21.30
C ILE A 152 -5.31 -4.79 -22.22
N ASN A 153 -6.36 -4.23 -21.65
CA ASN A 153 -7.30 -3.40 -22.40
C ASN A 153 -6.64 -2.06 -22.77
N GLU A 154 -6.17 -1.96 -24.01
CA GLU A 154 -5.45 -0.78 -24.53
C GLU A 154 -6.31 0.50 -24.51
N GLU A 155 -7.62 0.37 -24.71
CA GLU A 155 -8.56 1.49 -24.66
C GLU A 155 -8.66 2.07 -23.25
N LYS A 156 -8.91 1.20 -22.24
CA LYS A 156 -8.92 1.62 -20.83
C LYS A 156 -7.58 2.20 -20.39
N ALA A 157 -6.47 1.59 -20.82
CA ALA A 157 -5.13 2.07 -20.49
C ALA A 157 -4.84 3.45 -21.11
N THR A 158 -5.31 3.70 -22.33
CA THR A 158 -5.22 5.01 -22.99
C THR A 158 -6.17 6.03 -22.34
N GLY A 159 -7.36 5.60 -21.95
CA GLY A 159 -8.31 6.41 -21.18
C GLY A 159 -7.69 6.90 -19.86
N LEU A 160 -7.08 6.00 -19.11
CA LEU A 160 -6.36 6.31 -17.87
C LEU A 160 -5.22 7.32 -18.10
N GLU A 161 -4.45 7.14 -19.19
CA GLU A 161 -3.40 8.09 -19.58
C GLU A 161 -3.93 9.50 -19.82
N ILE A 162 -5.04 9.62 -20.56
CA ILE A 162 -5.66 10.89 -20.87
C ILE A 162 -6.17 11.55 -19.58
N GLN A 163 -6.83 10.80 -18.70
CA GLN A 163 -7.40 11.33 -17.46
C GLN A 163 -6.33 11.77 -16.47
N THR A 164 -5.28 10.98 -16.27
CA THR A 164 -4.15 11.40 -15.42
C THR A 164 -3.47 12.64 -15.99
N ARG A 165 -3.27 12.74 -17.32
CA ARG A 165 -2.70 13.94 -17.94
C ARG A 165 -3.57 15.18 -17.72
N ARG A 166 -4.88 15.08 -17.94
CA ARG A 166 -5.85 16.17 -17.69
C ARG A 166 -5.80 16.61 -16.23
N THR A 167 -5.69 15.65 -15.31
CA THR A 167 -5.58 15.92 -13.88
C THR A 167 -4.29 16.67 -13.55
N ILE A 168 -3.15 16.27 -14.11
CA ILE A 168 -1.87 16.97 -13.94
C ILE A 168 -1.99 18.42 -14.44
N ALA A 169 -2.61 18.64 -15.61
CA ALA A 169 -2.81 19.98 -16.15
C ALA A 169 -3.69 20.86 -15.24
N ARG A 170 -4.79 20.30 -14.72
CA ARG A 170 -5.72 20.98 -13.80
C ARG A 170 -5.05 21.34 -12.48
N ILE A 171 -4.24 20.45 -11.94
CA ILE A 171 -3.60 20.63 -10.63
C ILE A 171 -2.36 21.52 -10.72
N GLY A 172 -1.59 21.44 -11.80
CA GLY A 172 -0.32 22.16 -11.93
C GLY A 172 -0.46 23.66 -11.74
N SER A 173 -1.54 24.30 -12.19
CA SER A 173 -1.77 25.74 -11.99
C SER A 173 -2.10 26.12 -10.54
N ARG A 174 -2.53 25.16 -9.72
CA ARG A 174 -3.01 25.35 -8.34
C ARG A 174 -1.92 25.12 -7.29
N VAL A 175 -0.82 24.45 -7.62
CA VAL A 175 0.27 24.15 -6.69
C VAL A 175 1.01 25.43 -6.28
N ARG A 176 0.98 25.75 -4.98
CA ARG A 176 1.59 26.97 -4.42
C ARG A 176 2.51 26.72 -3.24
N VAL A 177 2.40 25.58 -2.55
CA VAL A 177 3.22 25.28 -1.37
C VAL A 177 4.10 24.03 -1.56
N PRO A 178 5.19 23.87 -0.78
CA PRO A 178 6.12 22.75 -0.93
C PRO A 178 5.48 21.36 -0.79
N ASP A 179 4.54 21.20 0.16
CA ASP A 179 3.88 19.92 0.41
C ASP A 179 3.03 19.46 -0.78
N GLU A 180 2.31 20.40 -1.41
CA GLU A 180 1.57 20.15 -2.65
C GLU A 180 2.50 19.80 -3.80
N ALA A 181 3.67 20.46 -3.88
CA ALA A 181 4.66 20.19 -4.91
C ALA A 181 5.24 18.77 -4.79
N LEU A 182 5.44 18.28 -3.56
CA LEU A 182 5.89 16.92 -3.29
C LEU A 182 4.86 15.88 -3.73
N GLU A 183 3.58 16.07 -3.39
CA GLU A 183 2.52 15.18 -3.85
C GLU A 183 2.34 15.25 -5.38
N PHE A 184 2.46 16.45 -5.96
CA PHE A 184 2.39 16.66 -7.40
C PHE A 184 3.53 15.96 -8.15
N GLN A 185 4.73 15.98 -7.58
CA GLN A 185 5.86 15.19 -8.08
C GLN A 185 5.51 13.70 -8.14
N GLN A 186 4.89 13.16 -7.09
CA GLN A 186 4.52 11.75 -7.07
C GLN A 186 3.49 11.43 -8.15
N LEU A 187 2.51 12.31 -8.38
CA LEU A 187 1.51 12.17 -9.45
C LEU A 187 2.16 12.14 -10.84
N ILE A 188 3.12 13.02 -11.11
CA ILE A 188 3.87 13.00 -12.38
C ILE A 188 4.72 11.74 -12.51
N GLY A 189 5.34 11.30 -11.41
CA GLY A 189 6.06 10.03 -11.36
C GLY A 189 5.14 8.84 -11.68
N THR A 190 3.90 8.84 -11.17
CA THR A 190 2.89 7.83 -11.51
C THR A 190 2.56 7.85 -13.00
N TYR A 191 2.33 9.02 -13.58
CA TYR A 191 2.08 9.15 -15.02
C TYR A 191 3.23 8.59 -15.87
N ILE A 192 4.46 9.02 -15.63
CA ILE A 192 5.61 8.62 -16.45
C ILE A 192 6.00 7.16 -16.19
N PHE A 193 6.22 6.78 -14.94
CA PHE A 193 6.83 5.49 -14.61
C PHE A 193 5.82 4.36 -14.47
N THR A 194 4.58 4.65 -14.07
CA THR A 194 3.56 3.62 -13.88
C THR A 194 2.68 3.50 -15.12
N ILE A 195 2.11 4.61 -15.60
CA ILE A 195 1.18 4.56 -16.73
C ILE A 195 1.94 4.43 -18.07
N GLN A 196 2.84 5.36 -18.40
CA GLN A 196 3.52 5.33 -19.71
C GLN A 196 4.46 4.13 -19.86
N ILE A 197 5.31 3.87 -18.86
CA ILE A 197 6.35 2.83 -18.97
C ILE A 197 5.82 1.43 -18.63
N LYS A 198 5.13 1.25 -17.49
CA LYS A 198 4.70 -0.10 -17.07
C LYS A 198 3.41 -0.55 -17.73
N LEU A 199 2.36 0.27 -17.68
CA LEU A 199 1.04 -0.10 -18.23
C LEU A 199 1.04 -0.08 -19.77
N LEU A 200 1.45 1.04 -20.38
CA LEU A 200 1.51 1.20 -21.84
C LEU A 200 2.80 0.64 -22.48
N GLN A 201 3.65 -0.01 -21.68
CA GLN A 201 4.88 -0.68 -22.13
C GLN A 201 5.83 0.20 -22.97
N LYS A 202 5.81 1.53 -22.79
CA LYS A 202 6.70 2.44 -23.54
C LYS A 202 8.13 2.34 -23.04
N THR A 203 9.07 2.47 -23.97
CA THR A 203 10.50 2.50 -23.64
C THR A 203 10.84 3.75 -22.80
N PRO A 204 11.52 3.61 -21.65
CA PRO A 204 11.96 4.75 -20.85
C PRO A 204 12.81 5.69 -21.70
N SER A 205 12.42 6.96 -21.79
CA SER A 205 13.17 7.98 -22.53
C SER A 205 12.81 9.38 -22.05
N PHE A 206 13.74 10.32 -22.21
CA PHE A 206 13.47 11.74 -21.93
C PHE A 206 12.33 12.32 -22.76
N SER A 207 12.05 11.73 -23.93
CA SER A 207 10.95 12.15 -24.79
C SER A 207 9.58 12.02 -24.12
N LEU A 208 9.41 11.09 -23.17
CA LEU A 208 8.15 10.94 -22.43
C LEU A 208 7.87 12.16 -21.54
N TYR A 209 8.89 12.68 -20.87
CA TYR A 209 8.78 13.91 -20.09
C TYR A 209 8.55 15.11 -21.00
N LYS A 210 9.34 15.24 -22.09
CA LYS A 210 9.19 16.34 -23.05
C LYS A 210 7.78 16.40 -23.63
N LYS A 211 7.22 15.26 -24.09
CA LYS A 211 5.84 15.17 -24.60
C LYS A 211 4.79 15.59 -23.57
N LEU A 212 5.04 15.37 -22.28
CA LEU A 212 4.13 15.84 -21.22
C LEU A 212 4.19 17.37 -21.10
N CYS A 213 5.39 17.94 -21.08
CA CYS A 213 5.59 19.40 -21.05
C CYS A 213 5.06 20.10 -22.30
N ASP A 214 5.21 19.50 -23.48
CA ASP A 214 4.65 20.04 -24.73
C ASP A 214 3.11 20.10 -24.69
N ARG A 215 2.47 19.18 -23.94
CA ARG A 215 1.01 19.12 -23.77
C ARG A 215 0.49 19.97 -22.61
N ILE A 216 1.35 20.33 -21.66
CA ILE A 216 0.99 21.11 -20.48
C ILE A 216 1.97 22.28 -20.40
N PRO A 217 1.61 23.44 -20.97
CA PRO A 217 2.44 24.63 -20.94
C PRO A 217 2.85 24.98 -19.51
N ASN A 218 4.06 25.51 -19.33
CA ASN A 218 4.64 25.93 -18.04
C ASN A 218 4.90 24.80 -17.03
N LEU A 219 4.60 23.53 -17.34
CA LEU A 219 4.87 22.42 -16.43
C LEU A 219 6.36 22.29 -16.09
N SER A 220 7.24 22.42 -17.09
CA SER A 220 8.70 22.43 -16.89
C SER A 220 9.11 23.49 -15.87
N ASP A 221 8.65 24.71 -16.05
CA ASP A 221 9.08 25.85 -15.23
C ASP A 221 8.57 25.72 -13.79
N GLN A 222 7.36 25.18 -13.62
CA GLN A 222 6.84 24.82 -12.31
C GLN A 222 7.70 23.76 -11.62
N LEU A 223 8.10 22.71 -12.33
CA LEU A 223 8.92 21.63 -11.75
C LEU A 223 10.37 22.03 -11.49
N LYS A 224 10.88 23.05 -12.19
CA LYS A 224 12.18 23.68 -11.91
C LYS A 224 12.14 24.55 -10.66
N LYS A 225 11.01 25.20 -10.39
CA LYS A 225 10.87 26.13 -9.25
C LYS A 225 10.98 25.44 -7.90
N TRP A 226 10.50 24.20 -7.80
CA TRP A 226 10.39 23.50 -6.52
C TRP A 226 11.61 22.61 -6.24
N PRO A 227 12.22 22.72 -5.05
CA PRO A 227 13.27 21.81 -4.62
C PRO A 227 12.68 20.41 -4.37
N SER A 228 13.45 19.39 -4.74
CA SER A 228 13.18 17.98 -4.43
C SER A 228 13.52 17.68 -2.96
N THR A 229 12.82 16.69 -2.40
CA THR A 229 13.10 16.08 -1.09
C THR A 229 14.53 15.55 -0.95
N TYR A 230 15.21 15.21 -2.06
CA TYR A 230 16.54 14.62 -2.06
C TYR A 230 17.56 15.52 -2.77
N LYS A 231 18.47 16.12 -1.99
CA LYS A 231 19.71 16.79 -2.42
C LYS A 231 19.52 17.92 -3.43
N GLU A 232 19.14 19.13 -3.01
CA GLU A 232 19.28 20.41 -3.75
C GLU A 232 18.94 20.43 -5.26
N LYS A 233 18.24 19.40 -5.75
CA LYS A 233 17.86 19.22 -7.15
C LYS A 233 16.43 19.65 -7.28
N THR A 234 16.06 20.14 -8.45
CA THR A 234 14.66 20.45 -8.75
C THR A 234 13.85 19.16 -8.90
N ILE A 235 12.53 19.24 -8.76
CA ILE A 235 11.62 18.11 -9.03
C ILE A 235 11.85 17.56 -10.45
N GLU A 236 12.02 18.45 -11.44
CA GLU A 236 12.37 18.06 -12.81
C GLU A 236 13.68 17.27 -12.86
N GLY A 237 14.74 17.77 -12.20
CA GLY A 237 16.03 17.09 -12.17
C GLY A 237 15.94 15.67 -11.59
N GLN A 238 15.08 15.46 -10.59
CA GLN A 238 14.83 14.13 -10.06
C GLN A 238 14.12 13.22 -11.08
N ILE A 239 13.08 13.70 -11.76
CA ILE A 239 12.37 12.93 -12.79
C ILE A 239 13.32 12.53 -13.93
N LEU A 240 14.12 13.49 -14.41
CA LEU A 240 15.09 13.25 -15.48
C LEU A 240 16.17 12.25 -15.06
N SER A 241 16.75 12.39 -13.87
CA SER A 241 17.76 11.45 -13.38
C SER A 241 17.21 10.02 -13.18
N GLN A 242 15.96 9.89 -12.74
CA GLN A 242 15.29 8.59 -12.66
C GLN A 242 15.07 7.97 -14.05
N LEU A 243 14.63 8.76 -15.03
CA LEU A 243 14.50 8.32 -16.43
C LEU A 243 15.83 7.86 -17.02
N GLU A 244 16.91 8.61 -16.78
CA GLU A 244 18.25 8.29 -17.24
C GLU A 244 18.74 6.95 -16.66
N HIS A 245 18.54 6.75 -15.36
CA HIS A 245 18.90 5.52 -14.69
C HIS A 245 18.14 4.31 -15.25
N MET A 246 16.83 4.46 -15.49
CA MET A 246 16.00 3.41 -16.11
C MET A 246 16.43 3.11 -17.54
N TYR A 247 16.67 4.14 -18.35
CA TYR A 247 17.15 4.00 -19.73
C TYR A 247 18.51 3.27 -19.78
N SER A 248 19.45 3.69 -18.94
CA SER A 248 20.77 3.06 -18.82
C SER A 248 20.69 1.59 -18.41
N LYS A 249 19.78 1.25 -17.48
CA LYS A 249 19.53 -0.13 -17.06
C LYS A 249 18.97 -0.97 -18.21
N ALA A 250 18.01 -0.44 -18.97
CA ALA A 250 17.43 -1.12 -20.12
C ALA A 250 18.49 -1.40 -21.21
N LYS A 251 19.35 -0.42 -21.53
CA LYS A 251 20.44 -0.58 -22.51
C LYS A 251 21.44 -1.67 -22.09
N LYS A 252 21.88 -1.68 -20.83
CA LYS A 252 22.79 -2.69 -20.28
C LYS A 252 22.19 -4.10 -20.34
N GLN A 253 20.89 -4.25 -20.12
CA GLN A 253 20.20 -5.52 -20.24
C GLN A 253 20.17 -6.04 -21.69
N HIS A 254 19.96 -5.15 -22.66
CA HIS A 254 19.95 -5.53 -24.08
C HIS A 254 21.35 -5.95 -24.57
N GLN A 255 22.41 -5.26 -24.13
CA GLN A 255 23.79 -5.60 -24.48
C GLN A 255 24.20 -6.99 -23.94
N ARG A 256 23.79 -7.35 -22.71
CA ARG A 256 24.05 -8.68 -22.13
C ARG A 256 23.33 -9.82 -22.85
N ARG A 257 22.12 -9.57 -23.38
CA ARG A 257 21.41 -10.58 -24.18
C ARG A 257 22.10 -10.83 -25.52
N ARG A 258 22.63 -9.79 -26.17
CA ARG A 258 23.37 -9.94 -27.44
C ARG A 258 24.70 -10.69 -27.29
N THR A 259 25.47 -10.42 -26.25
CA THR A 259 26.73 -11.17 -26.01
C THR A 259 26.51 -12.64 -25.69
N ASN A 260 25.41 -13.00 -25.04
CA ASN A 260 25.09 -14.41 -24.77
C ASN A 260 24.52 -15.15 -25.99
N SER A 261 23.93 -14.43 -26.95
CA SER A 261 23.39 -15.02 -28.18
C SER A 261 24.49 -15.23 -29.24
N ALA A 262 25.49 -14.34 -29.28
CA ALA A 262 26.65 -14.49 -30.15
C ALA A 262 27.57 -15.66 -29.74
N ALA A 263 27.73 -15.92 -28.43
CA ALA A 263 28.54 -17.03 -27.92
C ALA A 263 27.94 -18.43 -28.19
N ILE A 264 26.69 -18.53 -28.65
CA ILE A 264 26.04 -19.81 -29.02
C ILE A 264 26.14 -20.07 -30.53
N SER A 265 26.45 -19.07 -31.35
CA SER A 265 26.46 -19.20 -32.83
C SER A 265 27.83 -19.47 -33.46
N GLU A 266 28.90 -19.61 -32.65
CA GLU A 266 30.27 -19.80 -33.17
C GLU A 266 30.80 -21.25 -33.05
N SER A 267 29.92 -22.24 -32.84
CA SER A 267 30.31 -23.66 -32.83
C SER A 267 29.37 -24.51 -33.68
N VAL A 268 29.45 -24.31 -35.00
CA VAL A 268 29.01 -25.33 -35.97
C VAL A 268 30.09 -25.48 -37.04
N LYS A 269 31.03 -26.38 -36.77
CA LYS A 269 31.74 -27.14 -37.81
C LYS A 269 31.21 -28.58 -37.75
N PRO A 270 30.97 -29.24 -38.90
CA PRO A 270 30.44 -30.59 -38.90
C PRO A 270 31.59 -31.61 -38.85
N SER A 271 31.54 -32.54 -37.90
CA SER A 271 32.22 -33.84 -38.05
C SER A 271 31.53 -34.90 -37.19
N THR A 272 30.92 -35.85 -37.90
CA THR A 272 30.74 -37.28 -37.65
C THR A 272 31.01 -37.85 -36.24
N GLN A 273 29.96 -38.52 -35.75
CA GLN A 273 29.84 -39.61 -34.75
C GLN A 273 31.10 -40.11 -34.00
N VAL A 274 30.97 -40.30 -32.68
CA VAL A 274 31.00 -41.61 -31.97
C VAL A 274 30.85 -41.39 -30.45
N THR A 275 30.10 -42.32 -29.84
CA THR A 275 29.77 -42.57 -28.42
C THR A 275 30.67 -42.03 -27.30
N ALA A 276 30.06 -41.53 -26.20
CA ALA A 276 30.27 -42.08 -24.83
C ALA A 276 29.51 -41.26 -23.76
N LYS A 277 28.70 -41.98 -22.99
CA LYS A 277 28.19 -41.61 -21.66
C LYS A 277 29.36 -41.22 -20.74
N LYS A 278 29.33 -40.04 -20.10
CA LYS A 278 30.07 -39.77 -18.87
C LYS A 278 29.48 -38.62 -18.06
N ASP A 279 29.50 -38.83 -16.75
CA ASP A 279 28.79 -38.12 -15.71
C ASP A 279 29.07 -36.62 -15.65
N LYS A 280 28.00 -35.83 -15.52
CA LYS A 280 28.07 -34.42 -15.10
C LYS A 280 28.27 -34.37 -13.59
N LEU A 281 29.52 -34.51 -13.16
CA LEU A 281 29.97 -34.08 -11.84
C LEU A 281 29.79 -32.55 -11.76
N GLN A 282 29.00 -32.12 -10.80
CA GLN A 282 28.75 -30.72 -10.47
C GLN A 282 30.09 -30.01 -10.22
N ARG A 283 30.39 -28.96 -11.01
CA ARG A 283 31.50 -28.06 -10.72
C ARG A 283 31.16 -27.31 -9.43
N PRO A 284 32.01 -27.35 -8.38
CA PRO A 284 31.77 -26.56 -7.19
C PRO A 284 31.82 -25.08 -7.57
N VAL A 285 30.77 -24.35 -7.22
CA VAL A 285 30.75 -22.90 -7.32
C VAL A 285 31.78 -22.37 -6.33
N ASN A 286 32.94 -21.95 -6.83
CA ASN A 286 34.01 -21.35 -6.04
C ASN A 286 33.58 -19.96 -5.52
N TRP A 287 32.72 -19.96 -4.49
CA TRP A 287 32.29 -18.79 -3.73
C TRP A 287 33.46 -17.94 -3.22
N LEU A 288 34.62 -18.57 -2.96
CA LEU A 288 35.86 -17.90 -2.59
C LEU A 288 36.38 -16.92 -3.65
N SER A 289 36.18 -17.21 -4.94
CA SER A 289 36.57 -16.30 -6.03
C SER A 289 35.66 -15.08 -6.14
N LEU A 290 34.38 -15.23 -5.78
CA LEU A 290 33.41 -14.14 -5.70
C LEU A 290 33.72 -13.21 -4.52
N TRP A 291 34.12 -13.79 -3.38
CA TRP A 291 34.57 -13.02 -2.22
C TRP A 291 35.88 -12.29 -2.46
N HIS A 292 36.87 -12.94 -3.10
CA HIS A 292 38.15 -12.30 -3.43
C HIS A 292 37.96 -11.09 -4.36
N LYS A 293 37.06 -11.20 -5.35
CA LYS A 293 36.73 -10.10 -6.29
C LYS A 293 35.93 -8.98 -5.64
N TYR A 294 35.18 -9.28 -4.57
CA TYR A 294 34.45 -8.28 -3.78
C TYR A 294 35.40 -7.54 -2.84
N PHE A 295 36.30 -8.25 -2.16
CA PHE A 295 37.31 -7.67 -1.28
C PHE A 295 38.35 -6.83 -2.03
N SER A 296 38.78 -7.27 -3.22
CA SER A 296 39.79 -6.54 -4.00
C SER A 296 39.28 -5.21 -4.60
N ARG A 297 37.98 -4.92 -4.50
CA ARG A 297 37.36 -3.67 -4.99
C ARG A 297 37.06 -2.67 -3.87
N MET A 298 37.20 -3.08 -2.61
CA MET A 298 36.98 -2.16 -1.49
C MET A 298 38.28 -1.40 -1.22
N ASN A 299 38.32 -0.12 -1.61
CA ASN A 299 39.36 0.79 -1.15
C ASN A 299 39.19 0.97 0.37
N LEU A 300 40.01 0.25 1.13
CA LEU A 300 40.01 0.27 2.59
C LEU A 300 40.58 1.59 3.11
N SER A 301 39.70 2.59 3.19
CA SER A 301 39.90 3.75 4.06
C SER A 301 40.04 3.27 5.52
N ARG A 302 40.89 3.95 6.31
CA ARG A 302 41.07 3.66 7.75
C ARG A 302 39.74 3.64 8.50
N GLN A 303 38.76 4.42 8.07
CA GLN A 303 37.42 4.45 8.66
C GLN A 303 36.62 3.17 8.35
N ASN A 304 36.72 2.64 7.12
CA ASN A 304 36.03 1.41 6.73
C ASN A 304 36.58 0.18 7.48
N LEU A 305 37.87 0.19 7.82
CA LEU A 305 38.49 -0.86 8.61
C LEU A 305 37.98 -0.86 10.06
N LEU A 306 37.81 0.33 10.65
CA LEU A 306 37.19 0.51 11.96
C LEU A 306 35.75 -0.01 12.00
N PHE A 307 34.93 0.32 10.99
CA PHE A 307 33.55 -0.19 10.90
C PHE A 307 33.50 -1.71 10.76
N LEU A 308 34.40 -2.29 9.96
CA LEU A 308 34.45 -3.74 9.77
C LEU A 308 34.89 -4.47 11.04
N LEU A 309 35.81 -3.88 11.81
CA LEU A 309 36.25 -4.40 13.10
C LEU A 309 35.15 -4.31 14.16
N ILE A 310 34.39 -3.21 14.20
CA ILE A 310 33.20 -3.06 15.07
C ILE A 310 32.14 -4.09 14.69
N PHE A 311 31.86 -4.27 13.40
CA PHE A 311 30.88 -5.25 12.92
C PHE A 311 31.30 -6.68 13.28
N LEU A 312 32.60 -7.00 13.17
CA LEU A 312 33.15 -8.28 13.57
C LEU A 312 33.00 -8.52 15.08
N LEU A 313 33.29 -7.50 15.91
CA LEU A 313 33.11 -7.58 17.36
C LEU A 313 31.65 -7.76 17.76
N ILE A 314 30.71 -7.06 17.10
CA ILE A 314 29.26 -7.22 17.32
C ILE A 314 28.82 -8.64 16.95
N SER A 315 29.29 -9.16 15.82
CA SER A 315 28.97 -10.53 15.38
C SER A 315 29.49 -11.58 16.37
N LEU A 316 30.68 -11.38 16.95
CA LEU A 316 31.27 -12.23 18.00
C LEU A 316 30.51 -12.15 19.33
N GLN A 317 29.95 -10.99 19.68
CA GLN A 317 29.11 -10.87 20.88
C GLN A 317 27.75 -11.56 20.70
N ILE A 318 27.17 -11.49 19.49
CA ILE A 318 25.90 -12.15 19.17
C ILE A 318 26.06 -13.68 19.21
N THR A 319 27.15 -14.22 18.65
CA THR A 319 27.41 -15.67 18.70
C THR A 319 27.64 -16.17 20.13
N LYS A 320 28.32 -15.41 21.00
CA LYS A 320 28.45 -15.75 22.43
C LYS A 320 27.10 -15.78 23.17
N LYS A 321 26.14 -14.93 22.80
CA LYS A 321 24.78 -14.95 23.36
C LYS A 321 23.95 -16.14 22.85
N LEU A 322 24.15 -16.54 21.60
CA LEU A 322 23.47 -17.69 20.98
C LEU A 322 23.88 -19.05 21.55
N VAL A 323 25.09 -19.20 22.10
CA VAL A 323 25.53 -20.45 22.76
C VAL A 323 24.71 -20.77 24.03
N LYS A 324 24.03 -19.79 24.64
CA LYS A 324 23.13 -19.99 25.80
C LYS A 324 21.66 -20.23 25.42
N PHE A 325 21.30 -20.10 24.14
CA PHE A 325 19.94 -20.28 23.65
C PHE A 325 19.38 -21.73 23.66
N PRO A 326 20.17 -22.82 23.53
CA PRO A 326 19.58 -24.17 23.44
C PRO A 326 18.96 -24.65 24.76
N ILE A 327 19.35 -24.08 25.91
CA ILE A 327 18.78 -24.45 27.22
C ILE A 327 17.37 -23.84 27.42
N PHE A 328 17.13 -22.65 26.84
CA PHE A 328 15.82 -21.99 26.96
C PHE A 328 14.77 -22.68 26.08
N PHE A 329 15.18 -23.19 24.91
CA PHE A 329 14.28 -23.86 23.97
C PHE A 329 13.82 -25.25 24.46
N THR A 330 14.67 -25.98 25.20
CA THR A 330 14.30 -27.27 25.79
C THR A 330 13.31 -27.13 26.95
N GLN A 331 13.38 -26.03 27.73
CA GLN A 331 12.39 -25.74 28.77
C GLN A 331 11.05 -25.23 28.19
N PHE A 332 11.10 -24.43 27.13
CA PHE A 332 9.91 -23.91 26.47
C PHE A 332 9.12 -25.00 25.74
N SER A 333 9.82 -25.91 25.04
CA SER A 333 9.19 -27.05 24.36
C SER A 333 8.50 -28.02 25.33
N ARG A 334 9.03 -28.25 26.54
CA ARG A 334 8.36 -29.07 27.56
C ARG A 334 7.04 -28.47 28.03
N LYS A 335 6.96 -27.15 28.22
CA LYS A 335 5.71 -26.47 28.62
C LYS A 335 4.66 -26.55 27.52
N ILE A 336 5.06 -26.36 26.26
CA ILE A 336 4.15 -26.46 25.12
C ILE A 336 3.62 -27.89 24.94
N LEU A 337 4.47 -28.91 25.14
CA LEU A 337 4.07 -30.30 24.96
C LEU A 337 3.06 -30.77 26.03
N ILE A 338 3.15 -30.23 27.25
CA ILE A 338 2.16 -30.48 28.32
C ILE A 338 0.81 -29.84 27.97
N GLN A 339 0.81 -28.61 27.45
CA GLN A 339 -0.43 -27.94 27.05
C GLN A 339 -1.07 -28.60 25.83
N LEU A 340 -0.28 -29.04 24.85
CA LEU A 340 -0.77 -29.80 23.70
C LEU A 340 -1.38 -31.14 24.11
N LYS A 341 -0.83 -31.82 25.12
CA LYS A 341 -1.38 -33.09 25.62
C LYS A 341 -2.74 -32.91 26.32
N SER A 342 -2.92 -31.80 27.03
CA SER A 342 -4.20 -31.43 27.67
C SER A 342 -5.28 -31.13 26.62
N ILE A 343 -4.92 -30.40 25.56
CA ILE A 343 -5.82 -30.10 24.44
C ILE A 343 -6.17 -31.37 23.66
N LEU A 344 -5.22 -32.28 23.45
CA LEU A 344 -5.48 -33.56 22.79
C LEU A 344 -6.40 -34.47 23.61
N SER A 345 -6.29 -34.47 24.95
CA SER A 345 -7.19 -35.27 25.79
C SER A 345 -8.63 -34.75 25.77
N LEU A 346 -8.81 -33.42 25.67
CA LEU A 346 -10.13 -32.79 25.52
C LEU A 346 -10.76 -33.09 24.16
N LEU A 347 -9.95 -33.18 23.10
CA LEU A 347 -10.39 -33.57 21.77
C LEU A 347 -10.69 -35.07 21.64
N SER A 348 -10.13 -35.91 22.51
CA SER A 348 -10.42 -37.36 22.52
C SER A 348 -11.63 -37.75 23.39
N SER A 349 -12.16 -36.82 24.19
CA SER A 349 -13.32 -37.03 25.06
C SER A 349 -14.63 -36.49 24.47
N VAL A 350 -14.59 -36.02 23.22
CA VAL A 350 -15.73 -35.70 22.35
C VAL A 350 -15.77 -36.75 21.27
#